data_AF-A0A2E6SA90-F1
#
_entry.id   AF-A0A2E6SA90-F1
#
_cell.length_a   1.000
_cell.length_b   1.000
_cell.length_c   1.000
_cell.angle_alpha   90.00
_cell.angle_beta   90.00
_cell.angle_gamma   90.00
#
_symmetry.space_group_name_H-M   'P 1'
#
loop_
_entity.id
_entity.type
_entity.pdbx_description
1 polymer ?
#
loop_
_entity_poly.entity_id
_entity_poly.type
_entity_poly.pdbx_seq_one_letter_code
_entity_poly.pdbx_strand_id
1 'polypeptide(L)'
;MIGYWAPDPEAMMKEVEKELGEAAAQAMPLIQAMLANMAVEVSKGEVSVHVMGQKETTTYVVKKTDKDSNKITMQVTDEKGESRPGVATININGKVKTLTLETEGEKIVLNSITASEFERRKKAAAQPPAIPGLE
;
A
#
# COMPACT_ATOMS: atom_id res chain seq x y z
N MET A 1 12.98 -7.79 8.33
CA MET A 1 11.86 -6.84 8.25
C MET A 1 12.39 -5.41 8.07
N ILE A 2 11.82 -4.62 7.16
CA ILE A 2 12.18 -3.20 6.92
C ILE A 2 11.18 -2.25 7.61
N GLY A 3 9.88 -2.58 7.58
CA GLY A 3 8.84 -1.81 8.26
C GLY A 3 7.41 -2.17 7.83
N TYR A 4 6.46 -1.35 8.28
CA TYR A 4 5.07 -1.39 7.87
C TYR A 4 4.68 -0.06 7.24
N TRP A 5 3.86 -0.09 6.21
CA TRP A 5 3.33 1.07 5.52
C TRP A 5 1.85 0.90 5.25
N ALA A 6 1.15 1.99 5.04
CA ALA A 6 -0.22 1.98 4.57
C ALA A 6 -0.53 3.21 3.74
N PRO A 7 -1.52 3.14 2.83
CA PRO A 7 -1.96 4.31 2.11
C PRO A 7 -2.63 5.27 3.09
N ASP A 8 -2.54 6.55 2.74
CA ASP A 8 -3.35 7.58 3.34
C ASP A 8 -4.76 7.52 2.71
N PRO A 9 -5.78 7.06 3.46
CA PRO A 9 -7.10 6.86 2.89
C PRO A 9 -7.72 8.18 2.44
N GLU A 10 -7.44 9.30 3.12
CA GLU A 10 -7.98 10.61 2.76
C GLU A 10 -7.33 11.15 1.49
N ALA A 11 -6.01 11.02 1.36
CA ALA A 11 -5.30 11.45 0.15
C ALA A 11 -5.70 10.61 -1.07
N MET A 12 -5.75 9.28 -0.93
CA MET A 12 -6.14 8.38 -2.01
C MET A 12 -7.62 8.54 -2.38
N MET A 13 -8.51 8.74 -1.40
CA MET A 13 -9.93 9.03 -1.68
C MET A 13 -10.07 10.29 -2.54
N LYS A 14 -9.33 11.37 -2.25
CA LYS A 14 -9.35 12.58 -3.08
C LYS A 14 -8.89 12.35 -4.51
N GLU A 15 -7.91 11.48 -4.73
CA GLU A 15 -7.47 11.12 -6.08
C GLU A 15 -8.53 10.28 -6.80
N VAL A 16 -9.09 9.28 -6.11
CA VAL A 16 -10.18 8.43 -6.64
C VAL A 16 -11.42 9.25 -6.98
N GLU A 17 -11.83 10.18 -6.11
CA GLU A 17 -12.96 11.09 -6.35
C GLU A 17 -12.74 11.95 -7.60
N LYS A 18 -11.49 12.36 -7.83
CA LYS A 18 -11.10 13.17 -8.98
C LYS A 18 -11.09 12.37 -10.28
N GLU A 19 -10.71 11.09 -10.25
CA GLU A 19 -10.67 10.22 -11.43
C GLU A 19 -12.03 9.61 -11.80
N LEU A 20 -12.83 9.20 -10.81
CA LEU A 20 -14.07 8.46 -11.03
C LEU A 20 -15.33 9.34 -11.08
N GLY A 21 -15.28 10.58 -10.60
CA GLY A 21 -16.44 11.49 -10.58
C GLY A 21 -17.63 10.95 -9.78
N GLU A 22 -18.87 11.34 -10.12
CA GLU A 22 -20.08 10.95 -9.38
C GLU A 22 -20.32 9.42 -9.33
N ALA A 23 -19.77 8.66 -10.28
CA ALA A 23 -19.88 7.20 -10.30
C ALA A 23 -19.12 6.52 -9.14
N ALA A 24 -18.13 7.20 -8.55
CA ALA A 24 -17.44 6.69 -7.37
C ALA A 24 -18.29 6.70 -6.11
N ALA A 25 -19.33 7.54 -5.98
CA ALA A 25 -20.05 7.70 -4.71
C ALA A 25 -20.64 6.38 -4.17
N GLN A 26 -21.01 5.46 -5.06
CA GLN A 26 -21.52 4.14 -4.70
C GLN A 26 -20.41 3.15 -4.29
N ALA A 27 -19.20 3.33 -4.84
CA ALA A 27 -18.02 2.51 -4.52
C ALA A 27 -17.14 3.14 -3.43
N MET A 28 -17.30 4.43 -3.11
CA MET A 28 -16.54 5.17 -2.10
C MET A 28 -16.52 4.47 -0.75
N PRO A 29 -17.64 3.93 -0.20
CA PRO A 29 -17.59 3.21 1.08
C PRO A 29 -16.70 1.97 1.01
N LEU A 30 -16.70 1.28 -0.12
CA LEU A 30 -15.92 0.06 -0.35
C LEU A 30 -14.44 0.38 -0.59
N ILE A 31 -14.14 1.43 -1.36
CA ILE A 31 -12.78 1.92 -1.62
C ILE A 31 -12.18 2.49 -0.32
N GLN A 32 -12.94 3.27 0.44
CA GLN A 32 -12.54 3.77 1.75
C GLN A 32 -12.24 2.62 2.71
N ALA A 33 -13.09 1.60 2.74
CA ALA A 33 -12.84 0.40 3.55
C ALA A 33 -11.59 -0.35 3.06
N MET A 34 -11.36 -0.47 1.75
CA MET A 34 -10.11 -1.05 1.22
C MET A 34 -8.89 -0.27 1.68
N LEU A 35 -8.86 1.05 1.48
CA LEU A 35 -7.72 1.91 1.82
C LEU A 35 -7.46 1.95 3.33
N ALA A 36 -8.52 2.04 4.13
CA ALA A 36 -8.42 2.02 5.58
C ALA A 36 -7.88 0.70 6.11
N ASN A 37 -8.20 -0.41 5.44
CA ASN A 37 -7.79 -1.76 5.82
C ASN A 37 -6.52 -2.23 5.11
N MET A 38 -6.04 -1.47 4.12
CA MET A 38 -4.84 -1.79 3.37
C MET A 38 -3.61 -1.57 4.25
N ALA A 39 -2.76 -2.57 4.30
CA ALA A 39 -1.52 -2.53 5.04
C ALA A 39 -0.43 -3.28 4.26
N VAL A 40 0.74 -2.67 4.16
CA VAL A 40 1.87 -3.19 3.40
C VAL A 40 3.01 -3.49 4.36
N GLU A 41 3.45 -4.73 4.39
CA GLU A 41 4.66 -5.16 5.09
C GLU A 41 5.79 -5.27 4.09
N VAL A 42 6.92 -4.60 4.35
CA VAL A 42 8.13 -4.79 3.54
C VAL A 42 9.21 -5.48 4.35
N SER A 43 9.70 -6.58 3.81
CA SER A 43 10.80 -7.39 4.30
C SER A 43 11.96 -7.39 3.31
N LYS A 44 13.10 -7.96 3.71
CA LYS A 44 14.26 -8.06 2.81
C LYS A 44 13.92 -9.03 1.67
N GLY A 45 13.59 -8.49 0.51
CA GLY A 45 13.28 -9.26 -0.71
C GLY A 45 11.79 -9.58 -0.94
N GLU A 46 10.90 -9.15 -0.04
CA GLU A 46 9.47 -9.46 -0.13
C GLU A 46 8.63 -8.24 0.31
N VAL A 47 7.53 -7.99 -0.39
CA VAL A 47 6.49 -7.04 0.02
C VAL A 47 5.18 -7.80 0.11
N SER A 48 4.60 -7.84 1.31
CA SER A 48 3.29 -8.42 1.55
C SER A 48 2.25 -7.32 1.64
N VAL A 49 1.31 -7.30 0.71
CA VAL A 49 0.16 -6.38 0.71
C VAL A 49 -1.04 -7.12 1.31
N HIS A 50 -1.64 -6.53 2.34
CA HIS A 50 -2.84 -7.04 2.99
C HIS A 50 -4.00 -6.10 2.67
N VAL A 51 -5.06 -6.62 2.04
CA VAL A 51 -6.29 -5.88 1.74
C VAL A 51 -7.48 -6.79 2.02
N MET A 52 -8.50 -6.28 2.73
CA MET A 52 -9.76 -7.01 3.00
C MET A 52 -9.61 -8.48 3.47
N GLY A 53 -8.63 -8.76 4.34
CA GLY A 53 -8.39 -10.11 4.88
C GLY A 53 -7.68 -11.05 3.89
N GLN A 54 -7.50 -10.63 2.64
CA GLN A 54 -6.69 -11.32 1.66
C GLN A 54 -5.24 -10.80 1.74
N LYS A 55 -4.30 -11.75 1.77
CA LYS A 55 -2.87 -11.45 1.70
C LYS A 55 -2.43 -11.70 0.26
N GLU A 56 -2.11 -10.63 -0.47
CA GLU A 56 -1.33 -10.72 -1.69
C GLU A 56 0.14 -10.53 -1.34
N THR A 57 0.95 -11.55 -1.60
CA THR A 57 2.40 -11.47 -1.40
C THR A 57 3.04 -11.29 -2.76
N THR A 58 3.87 -10.26 -2.91
CA THR A 58 4.64 -10.05 -4.15
C THR A 58 6.12 -9.95 -3.79
N THR A 59 6.97 -10.59 -4.59
CA THR A 59 8.41 -10.62 -4.38
C THR A 59 9.09 -9.48 -5.13
N TYR A 60 10.06 -8.82 -4.50
CA TYR A 60 10.73 -7.65 -5.09
C TYR A 60 12.23 -7.84 -5.00
N VAL A 61 12.92 -7.52 -6.09
CA VAL A 61 14.38 -7.51 -6.12
C VAL A 61 14.87 -6.11 -5.81
N VAL A 62 15.64 -5.95 -4.72
CA VAL A 62 16.31 -4.68 -4.41
C VAL A 62 17.34 -4.40 -5.49
N LYS A 63 17.14 -3.35 -6.29
CA LYS A 63 18.06 -2.98 -7.36
C LYS A 63 19.13 -2.00 -6.90
N LYS A 64 18.77 -1.02 -6.08
CA LYS A 64 19.69 0.03 -5.64
C LYS A 64 19.40 0.44 -4.21
N THR A 65 20.45 0.59 -3.42
CA THR A 65 20.39 1.20 -2.08
C THR A 65 21.31 2.41 -2.07
N ASP A 66 20.73 3.60 -2.04
CA ASP A 66 21.44 4.87 -1.88
C ASP A 66 21.52 5.21 -0.40
N LYS A 67 22.71 5.05 0.19
CA LYS A 67 22.95 5.34 1.62
C LYS A 67 22.94 6.84 1.89
N ASP A 68 23.52 7.65 1.00
CA ASP A 68 23.58 9.12 1.14
C ASP A 68 22.20 9.78 1.12
N SER A 69 21.26 9.22 0.36
CA SER A 69 19.88 9.73 0.26
C SER A 69 18.90 8.94 1.12
N ASN A 70 19.35 7.97 1.92
CA ASN A 70 18.51 7.07 2.69
C ASN A 70 17.35 6.47 1.86
N LYS A 71 17.64 6.14 0.60
CA LYS A 71 16.67 5.74 -0.41
C LYS A 71 16.93 4.30 -0.86
N ILE A 72 15.93 3.45 -0.79
CA ILE A 72 15.98 2.07 -1.31
C ILE A 72 15.09 2.01 -2.53
N THR A 73 15.62 1.56 -3.66
CA THR A 73 14.89 1.36 -4.92
C THR A 73 14.80 -0.14 -5.21
N MET A 74 13.59 -0.66 -5.30
CA MET A 74 13.28 -2.07 -5.50
C MET A 74 12.47 -2.21 -6.80
N GLN A 75 12.73 -3.26 -7.56
CA GLN A 75 11.94 -3.60 -8.74
C GLN A 75 10.95 -4.71 -8.40
N VAL A 76 9.71 -4.57 -8.87
CA VAL A 76 8.67 -5.59 -8.71
C VAL A 76 8.98 -6.76 -9.62
N THR A 77 8.97 -7.96 -9.06
CA THR A 77 9.05 -9.21 -9.82
C THR A 77 7.80 -10.03 -9.55
N ASP A 78 7.21 -10.56 -10.62
CA ASP A 78 6.12 -11.52 -10.52
C ASP A 78 6.63 -12.86 -9.94
N GLU A 79 5.72 -13.74 -9.52
CA GLU A 79 6.02 -15.10 -9.03
C GLU A 79 6.86 -15.94 -10.02
N LYS A 80 6.83 -15.60 -11.31
CA LYS A 80 7.65 -16.21 -12.37
C LYS A 80 9.06 -15.60 -12.50
N GLY A 81 9.41 -14.61 -11.68
CA GLY A 81 10.65 -13.86 -11.77
C GLY A 81 10.68 -12.84 -12.92
N GLU A 82 9.56 -12.67 -13.62
CA GLU A 82 9.41 -11.67 -14.66
C GLU A 82 9.33 -10.27 -14.03
N SER A 83 10.21 -9.37 -14.45
CA SER A 83 10.16 -7.98 -14.01
C SER A 83 8.89 -7.34 -14.52
N ARG A 84 7.99 -6.97 -13.61
CA ARG A 84 6.86 -6.10 -13.97
C ARG A 84 7.35 -4.66 -14.06
N PRO A 85 6.69 -3.81 -14.87
CA PRO A 85 6.96 -2.38 -14.90
C PRO A 85 6.49 -1.75 -13.58
N GLY A 86 7.33 -1.83 -12.54
CA GLY A 86 7.08 -1.08 -11.32
C GLY A 86 8.29 -0.98 -10.40
N VAL A 87 8.37 0.16 -9.70
CA VAL A 87 9.47 0.58 -8.84
C VAL A 87 8.92 0.92 -7.47
N ALA A 88 9.39 0.23 -6.45
CA ALA A 88 9.14 0.56 -5.06
C ALA A 88 10.32 1.37 -4.50
N THR A 89 10.06 2.61 -4.08
CA THR A 89 11.04 3.50 -3.48
C THR A 89 10.74 3.72 -2.01
N ILE A 90 11.64 3.32 -1.11
CA ILE A 90 11.56 3.63 0.31
C ILE A 90 12.45 4.85 0.59
N ASN A 91 11.87 5.95 1.06
CA ASN A 91 12.61 7.09 1.58
C ASN A 91 12.59 7.04 3.11
N ILE A 92 13.77 7.02 3.73
CA ILE A 92 13.94 6.99 5.18
C ILE A 92 14.43 8.38 5.61
N ASN A 93 13.51 9.31 5.83
CA ASN A 93 13.85 10.68 6.22
C ASN A 93 13.45 10.92 7.68
N GLY A 94 14.41 10.77 8.60
CA GLY A 94 14.18 10.91 10.03
C GLY A 94 13.23 9.83 10.60
N LYS A 95 12.16 10.25 11.30
CA LYS A 95 11.21 9.33 11.95
C LYS A 95 10.12 8.80 11.01
N VAL A 96 9.86 9.46 9.90
CA VAL A 96 8.80 9.09 8.94
C VAL A 96 9.44 8.42 7.74
N LYS A 97 9.01 7.20 7.43
CA LYS A 97 9.47 6.49 6.22
C LYS A 97 8.33 6.48 5.23
N THR A 98 8.57 6.90 4.00
CA THR A 98 7.56 6.80 2.94
C THR A 98 7.95 5.69 1.98
N LEU A 99 6.97 4.91 1.55
CA LEU A 99 7.11 3.91 0.50
C LEU A 99 6.30 4.40 -0.69
N THR A 100 6.96 4.64 -1.80
CA THR A 100 6.32 5.00 -3.07
C THR A 100 6.30 3.76 -3.96
N LEU A 101 5.13 3.35 -4.40
CA LEU A 101 4.95 2.31 -5.40
C LEU A 101 4.59 2.99 -6.71
N GLU A 102 5.42 2.83 -7.74
CA GLU A 102 5.16 3.39 -9.07
C GLU A 102 5.01 2.23 -10.06
N THR A 103 3.88 2.13 -10.75
CA THR A 103 3.55 1.04 -11.69
C THR A 103 2.83 1.65 -12.89
N GLU A 104 3.31 1.41 -14.11
CA GLU A 104 2.64 1.85 -15.37
C GLU A 104 2.21 3.33 -15.43
N GLY A 105 2.88 4.22 -14.69
CA GLY A 105 2.57 5.66 -14.65
C GLY A 105 1.70 6.09 -13.47
N GLU A 106 1.11 5.13 -12.74
CA GLU A 106 0.44 5.38 -11.46
C GLU A 106 1.45 5.36 -10.32
N LYS A 107 1.29 6.28 -9.37
CA LYS A 107 2.19 6.42 -8.22
C LYS A 107 1.38 6.47 -6.93
N ILE A 108 1.56 5.47 -6.09
CA ILE A 108 0.94 5.37 -4.78
C ILE A 108 1.98 5.70 -3.72
N VAL A 109 1.67 6.65 -2.84
CA VAL A 109 2.52 6.99 -1.69
C VAL A 109 1.92 6.41 -0.42
N LEU A 110 2.69 5.59 0.26
CA LEU A 110 2.35 4.92 1.50
C LEU A 110 3.20 5.50 2.64
N ASN A 111 2.57 5.79 3.76
CA ASN A 111 3.22 6.31 4.95
C ASN A 111 3.58 5.18 5.90
N SER A 112 4.73 5.29 6.57
CA SER A 112 5.12 4.30 7.58
C SER A 112 4.14 4.31 8.73
N ILE A 113 3.70 3.12 9.11
CA ILE A 113 2.80 2.91 10.24
C ILE A 113 3.49 2.07 11.32
N THR A 114 2.92 2.09 12.51
CA THR A 114 3.38 1.24 13.61
C THR A 114 2.87 -0.20 13.43
N ALA A 115 3.52 -1.15 14.10
CA ALA A 115 3.07 -2.55 14.12
C ALA A 115 1.64 -2.69 14.64
N SER A 116 1.28 -1.91 15.66
CA SER A 116 -0.08 -1.89 16.24
C SER A 116 -1.11 -1.40 15.23
N GLU A 117 -0.78 -0.37 14.43
CA GLU A 117 -1.66 0.11 13.38
C GLU A 117 -1.77 -0.89 12.23
N PHE A 118 -0.67 -1.55 11.86
CA PHE A 118 -0.67 -2.62 10.88
C PHE A 118 -1.59 -3.78 11.30
N GLU A 119 -1.46 -4.26 12.55
CA GLU A 119 -2.33 -5.29 13.10
C GLU A 119 -3.80 -4.87 13.15
N ARG A 120 -4.07 -3.60 13.51
CA ARG A 120 -5.42 -3.05 13.52
C ARG A 120 -6.04 -3.03 12.13
N ARG A 121 -5.31 -2.55 11.11
CA ARG A 121 -5.76 -2.53 9.71
C ARG A 121 -5.97 -3.96 9.19
N LYS A 122 -5.03 -4.86 9.45
CA LYS A 122 -5.13 -6.28 9.08
C LYS A 122 -6.35 -6.98 9.72
N LYS A 123 -6.67 -6.69 10.99
CA LYS A 123 -7.86 -7.25 11.67
C LYS A 123 -9.15 -6.63 11.15
N ALA A 124 -9.17 -5.31 10.93
CA ALA A 124 -10.33 -4.61 10.37
C ALA A 124 -10.64 -5.06 8.94
N ALA A 125 -9.62 -5.44 8.18
CA ALA A 125 -9.76 -6.05 6.85
C ALA A 125 -10.58 -7.36 6.85
N ALA A 126 -10.60 -8.10 7.97
CA ALA A 126 -11.36 -9.35 8.11
C ALA A 126 -12.83 -9.12 8.53
N GLN A 127 -13.23 -7.87 8.81
CA GLN A 127 -14.61 -7.52 9.10
C GLN A 127 -15.20 -6.85 7.85
N PRO A 128 -16.32 -7.37 7.30
CA PRO A 128 -17.00 -6.68 6.20
C PRO A 128 -17.39 -5.28 6.68
N PRO A 129 -17.31 -4.24 5.81
CA PRO A 129 -17.82 -2.93 6.17
C PRO A 129 -19.29 -3.09 6.57
N ALA A 130 -19.64 -2.66 7.77
CA ALA A 130 -21.04 -2.55 8.16
C ALA A 130 -21.66 -1.48 7.25
N ILE A 131 -22.43 -1.91 6.24
CA ILE A 131 -23.20 -1.01 5.39
C ILE A 131 -24.50 -0.71 6.16
N PRO A 132 -24.68 0.49 6.72
CA PRO A 132 -25.96 0.84 7.34
C PRO A 132 -27.03 0.89 6.23
N GLY A 133 -28.02 -0.02 6.29
CA GLY A 133 -29.15 -0.06 5.36
C GLY A 133 -29.37 -1.37 4.57
N LEU A 134 -28.62 -2.43 4.86
CA LEU A 134 -28.95 -3.80 4.42
C LEU A 134 -29.47 -4.60 5.64
N GLU A 135 -30.72 -4.36 6.01
CA GLU A 135 -31.55 -5.26 6.82
C GLU A 135 -32.81 -5.64 6.02
#